data_AF-A0AAN7LE37-F1
#
_entry.id   AF-A0AAN7LE37-F1
#
_cell.length_a   1.000
_cell.length_b   1.000
_cell.length_c   1.000
_cell.angle_alpha   90.00
_cell.angle_beta   90.00
_cell.angle_gamma   90.00
#
_symmetry.space_group_name_H-M   'P 1'
#
loop_
_entity.id
_entity.type
_entity.pdbx_description
1 polymer ?
#
loop_
_entity_poly.entity_id
_entity_poly.type
_entity_poly.pdbx_seq_one_letter_code
_entity_poly.pdbx_strand_id
1 'polypeptide(L)'
;MTLMHYLCKVLADKLPEVLDFSKDLTNLEPASKILREFLHLAEAEVRSLASLYSGVGRNVDALILYFGEDPAPCPFEQAISTLLNFQRMFNKSHEENCKQVELEMKKASENDKSKMVASNKQADHLLQAAI
;
A
#
# COMPACT_ATOMS: atom_id res chain seq x y z
N MET A 1 7.42 37.76 -53.89
CA MET A 1 6.36 38.25 -52.97
C MET A 1 5.54 37.07 -52.49
N THR A 2 5.22 36.99 -51.19
CA THR A 2 4.26 35.98 -50.64
C THR A 2 2.99 36.68 -50.15
N LEU A 3 1.96 35.90 -49.78
CA LEU A 3 0.74 36.45 -49.17
C LEU A 3 1.02 37.29 -47.92
N MET A 4 1.97 36.85 -47.08
CA MET A 4 2.39 37.62 -45.91
C MET A 4 3.06 38.94 -46.29
N HIS A 5 3.90 38.96 -47.34
CA HIS A 5 4.50 40.21 -47.81
C HIS A 5 3.42 41.19 -48.30
N TYR A 6 2.42 40.70 -49.03
CA TYR A 6 1.30 41.53 -49.47
C TYR A 6 0.49 42.05 -48.27
N LEU A 7 0.17 41.18 -47.30
CA LEU A 7 -0.53 41.55 -46.07
C LEU A 7 0.24 42.62 -45.28
N CYS A 8 1.54 42.43 -45.04
CA CYS A 8 2.37 43.43 -44.36
C CYS A 8 2.39 44.76 -45.10
N LYS A 9 2.41 44.75 -46.44
CA LYS A 9 2.32 45.98 -47.25
C LYS A 9 0.98 46.69 -47.07
N VAL A 10 -0.13 45.95 -47.13
CA VAL A 10 -1.47 46.50 -46.92
C VAL A 10 -1.63 47.04 -45.50
N LEU A 11 -1.13 46.33 -44.48
CA LEU A 11 -1.15 46.78 -43.10
C LEU A 11 -0.28 48.02 -42.90
N ALA A 12 0.90 48.11 -43.51
CA ALA A 12 1.72 49.32 -43.46
C ALA A 12 1.00 50.55 -44.04
N ASP A 13 0.25 50.37 -45.13
CA ASP A 13 -0.46 51.46 -45.81
C ASP A 13 -1.77 51.86 -45.12
N LYS A 14 -2.44 50.92 -44.43
CA LYS A 14 -3.82 51.09 -43.92
C LYS A 14 -3.95 51.06 -42.40
N LEU A 15 -3.08 50.35 -41.70
CA LEU A 15 -3.19 50.07 -40.26
C LEU A 15 -1.81 49.77 -39.64
N PRO A 16 -0.87 50.73 -39.68
CA PRO A 16 0.51 50.52 -39.27
C PRO A 16 0.68 50.13 -37.80
N GLU A 17 -0.27 50.47 -36.94
CA GLU A 17 -0.28 50.12 -35.51
C GLU A 17 -0.43 48.62 -35.25
N VAL A 18 -0.89 47.82 -36.22
CA VAL A 18 -1.00 46.36 -36.06
C VAL A 18 0.30 45.65 -36.41
N LEU A 19 1.26 46.32 -37.05
CA LEU A 19 2.49 45.67 -37.49
C LEU A 19 3.38 45.16 -36.34
N ASP A 20 3.22 45.68 -35.13
CA ASP A 20 3.97 45.25 -33.96
C ASP A 20 3.18 44.37 -32.98
N PHE A 21 2.04 43.81 -33.42
CA PHE A 21 1.20 42.88 -32.64
C PHE A 21 1.97 41.73 -31.99
N SER A 22 3.10 41.31 -32.59
CA SER A 22 3.97 40.28 -32.02
C SER A 22 4.52 40.63 -30.64
N LYS A 23 4.60 41.93 -30.29
CA LYS A 23 5.00 42.39 -28.96
C LYS A 23 4.02 41.95 -27.87
N ASP A 24 2.73 41.89 -28.20
CA ASP A 24 1.68 41.41 -27.30
C ASP A 24 1.71 39.88 -27.13
N LEU A 25 2.40 39.18 -28.04
CA LEU A 25 2.51 37.71 -28.06
C LEU A 25 3.90 37.20 -27.64
N THR A 26 4.70 38.03 -26.97
CA THR A 26 6.08 37.71 -26.56
C THR A 26 6.20 36.43 -25.73
N ASN A 27 5.15 36.06 -25.00
CA ASN A 27 5.13 34.84 -24.17
C ASN A 27 4.73 33.57 -24.92
N LEU A 28 4.31 33.66 -26.19
CA LEU A 28 3.78 32.49 -26.92
C LEU A 28 4.86 31.40 -27.13
N GLU A 29 6.06 31.79 -27.52
CA GLU A 29 7.18 30.86 -27.73
C GLU A 29 7.66 30.22 -26.40
N PRO A 30 7.94 31.00 -25.32
CA PRO A 30 8.22 30.42 -24.01
C PRO A 30 7.11 29.48 -23.50
N ALA A 31 5.83 29.88 -23.65
CA ALA A 31 4.70 29.07 -23.22
C ALA A 31 4.63 27.76 -23.99
N SER A 32 4.81 27.78 -25.31
CA SER A 32 4.86 26.58 -26.15
C SER A 32 5.94 25.60 -25.70
N LYS A 33 7.14 26.12 -25.39
CA LYS A 33 8.25 25.31 -24.89
C LYS A 33 7.92 24.67 -23.53
N ILE A 34 7.41 25.46 -22.58
CA ILE A 34 7.01 24.97 -21.24
C ILE A 34 5.95 23.88 -21.36
N LEU A 35 4.92 24.10 -22.19
CA LEU A 35 3.84 23.13 -22.38
C LEU A 35 4.37 21.81 -22.98
N ARG A 36 5.30 21.89 -23.93
CA ARG A 36 5.92 20.70 -24.53
C ARG A 36 6.76 19.92 -23.52
N GLU A 37 7.56 20.62 -22.71
CA GLU A 37 8.38 19.99 -21.67
C GLU A 37 7.49 19.33 -20.60
N PHE A 38 6.44 20.03 -20.15
CA PHE A 38 5.46 19.49 -19.22
C PHE A 38 4.79 18.23 -19.78
N LEU A 39 4.30 18.29 -21.03
CA LEU A 39 3.63 17.16 -21.65
C LEU A 39 4.54 15.93 -21.72
N HIS A 40 5.80 16.12 -22.11
CA HIS A 40 6.78 15.03 -22.18
C HIS A 40 7.01 14.37 -20.81
N LEU A 41 7.19 15.18 -19.76
CA LEU A 41 7.35 14.68 -18.40
C LEU A 41 6.10 13.95 -17.91
N ALA A 42 4.93 14.58 -18.04
CA ALA A 42 3.66 14.02 -17.60
C ALA A 42 3.36 12.68 -18.29
N GLU A 43 3.61 12.58 -19.60
CA GLU A 43 3.44 11.32 -20.34
C GLU A 43 4.37 10.22 -19.82
N ALA A 44 5.63 10.54 -19.53
CA ALA A 44 6.57 9.58 -18.96
C ALA A 44 6.13 9.08 -17.58
N GLU A 45 5.70 9.98 -16.69
CA GLU A 45 5.21 9.64 -15.36
C GLU A 45 3.94 8.78 -15.42
N VAL A 46 2.97 9.16 -16.25
CA VAL A 46 1.73 8.40 -16.44
C VAL A 46 2.02 6.98 -16.96
N ARG A 47 2.95 6.86 -17.92
CA ARG A 47 3.37 5.55 -18.44
C ARG A 47 4.07 4.70 -17.37
N SER A 48 4.93 5.29 -16.55
CA SER A 48 5.58 4.62 -15.43
C SER A 48 4.54 4.10 -14.41
N LEU A 49 3.60 4.96 -14.02
CA LEU A 49 2.53 4.60 -13.10
C LEU A 49 1.63 3.48 -13.64
N ALA A 50 1.24 3.55 -14.92
CA ALA A 50 0.46 2.50 -15.57
C ALA A 50 1.20 1.16 -15.60
N SER A 51 2.51 1.18 -15.87
CA SER A 51 3.36 -0.02 -15.84
C SER A 51 3.43 -0.63 -14.44
N LEU A 52 3.60 0.19 -13.40
CA LEU A 52 3.63 -0.27 -12.01
C LEU A 52 2.29 -0.89 -11.61
N TYR A 53 1.18 -0.21 -11.90
CA TYR A 53 -0.17 -0.69 -11.58
C TYR A 53 -0.46 -2.03 -12.27
N SER A 54 -0.11 -2.14 -13.56
CA SER A 54 -0.22 -3.40 -14.31
C SER A 54 0.67 -4.51 -13.73
N GLY A 55 1.89 -4.18 -13.28
CA GLY A 55 2.78 -5.11 -12.59
C GLY A 55 2.19 -5.65 -11.29
N VAL A 56 1.59 -4.78 -10.47
CA VAL A 56 0.91 -5.18 -9.23
C VAL A 56 -0.27 -6.11 -9.55
N GLY A 57 -1.11 -5.77 -10.54
CA GLY A 57 -2.22 -6.61 -10.96
C GLY A 57 -1.77 -8.03 -11.31
N ARG A 58 -0.77 -8.17 -12.19
CA ARG A 58 -0.21 -9.49 -12.57
C ARG A 58 0.36 -10.26 -11.38
N ASN A 59 1.03 -9.58 -10.46
CA ASN A 59 1.59 -10.23 -9.28
C ASN A 59 0.48 -10.77 -8.36
N VAL A 60 -0.61 -10.02 -8.20
CA VAL A 60 -1.75 -10.47 -7.39
C VAL A 60 -2.52 -11.58 -8.10
N ASP A 61 -2.71 -11.51 -9.42
CA ASP A 61 -3.32 -12.60 -10.19
C ASP A 61 -2.52 -13.90 -10.00
N ALA A 62 -1.19 -13.83 -10.07
CA ALA A 62 -0.32 -14.99 -9.83
C ALA A 62 -0.45 -15.54 -8.41
N LEU A 63 -0.64 -14.68 -7.41
CA LEU A 63 -0.88 -15.08 -6.02
C LEU A 63 -2.24 -15.77 -5.85
N ILE A 64 -3.31 -15.23 -6.44
CA ILE A 64 -4.65 -15.82 -6.40
C ILE A 64 -4.60 -17.22 -7.06
N LEU A 65 -3.95 -17.32 -8.22
CA LEU A 65 -3.73 -18.60 -8.91
C LEU A 65 -2.91 -19.59 -8.07
N TYR A 66 -1.89 -19.13 -7.35
CA TYR A 66 -1.10 -19.98 -6.45
C TYR A 66 -1.94 -20.62 -5.35
N PHE A 67 -2.96 -19.92 -4.84
CA PHE A 67 -3.93 -20.48 -3.89
C PHE A 67 -5.04 -21.32 -4.55
N GLY A 68 -5.01 -21.47 -5.88
CA GLY A 68 -6.00 -22.26 -6.63
C GLY A 68 -7.32 -21.55 -6.86
N GLU A 69 -7.37 -20.23 -6.67
CA GLU A 69 -8.54 -19.40 -6.94
C GLU A 69 -8.49 -18.78 -8.34
N ASP A 70 -9.65 -18.38 -8.87
CA ASP A 70 -9.76 -17.64 -10.13
C ASP A 70 -9.55 -16.13 -9.85
N PRO A 71 -8.62 -15.44 -10.55
CA PRO A 71 -8.42 -14.00 -10.40
C PRO A 71 -9.51 -13.14 -11.05
N ALA A 72 -10.26 -13.63 -12.04
CA ALA A 72 -11.29 -12.85 -12.74
C ALA A 72 -12.39 -12.23 -11.84
N PRO A 73 -12.91 -12.91 -10.79
CA PRO A 73 -13.97 -12.37 -9.93
C PRO A 73 -13.50 -11.45 -8.80
N CYS A 74 -12.19 -11.32 -8.53
CA CYS A 74 -11.70 -10.62 -7.33
C CYS A 74 -10.81 -9.40 -7.67
N PRO A 75 -11.20 -8.18 -7.27
CA PRO A 75 -10.29 -7.05 -7.24
C PRO A 75 -9.07 -7.37 -6.36
N PHE A 76 -7.87 -6.97 -6.76
CA PHE A 76 -6.66 -7.29 -6.01
C PHE A 76 -6.70 -6.73 -4.57
N GLU A 77 -7.43 -5.63 -4.33
CA GLU A 77 -7.65 -5.05 -3.00
C GLU A 77 -8.32 -6.05 -2.04
N GLN A 78 -9.21 -6.89 -2.56
CA GLN A 78 -9.84 -7.95 -1.78
C GLN A 78 -8.82 -9.02 -1.39
N ALA A 79 -7.98 -9.47 -2.32
CA ALA A 79 -6.93 -10.46 -2.04
C ALA A 79 -5.96 -9.96 -0.96
N ILE A 80 -5.51 -8.70 -1.06
CA ILE A 80 -4.65 -8.09 -0.04
C ILE A 80 -5.37 -7.94 1.31
N SER A 81 -6.63 -7.52 1.30
CA SER A 81 -7.44 -7.39 2.54
C SER A 81 -7.61 -8.74 3.24
N THR A 82 -7.90 -9.81 2.48
CA THR A 82 -8.01 -11.17 3.00
C THR A 82 -6.73 -11.62 3.67
N LEU A 83 -5.57 -11.46 3.01
CA LEU A 83 -4.28 -11.81 3.60
C LEU A 83 -3.96 -11.00 4.86
N LEU A 84 -4.23 -9.70 4.84
CA LEU A 84 -4.01 -8.83 5.99
C LEU A 84 -4.89 -9.23 7.18
N ASN A 85 -6.15 -9.57 6.93
CA ASN A 85 -7.07 -10.03 7.97
C ASN A 85 -6.62 -11.38 8.54
N PHE A 86 -6.22 -12.31 7.69
CA PHE A 86 -5.64 -13.59 8.12
C PHE A 86 -4.41 -13.38 9.00
N GLN A 87 -3.44 -12.56 8.57
CA GLN A 87 -2.24 -12.27 9.34
C GLN A 87 -2.56 -11.69 10.71
N ARG A 88 -3.51 -10.75 10.78
CA ARG A 88 -3.96 -10.14 12.05
C ARG A 88 -4.57 -11.18 12.98
N MET A 89 -5.47 -12.02 12.46
CA MET A 89 -6.10 -13.09 13.24
C MET A 89 -5.07 -14.10 13.72
N PHE A 90 -4.16 -14.54 12.84
CA PHE A 90 -3.11 -15.48 13.15
C PHE A 90 -2.19 -14.98 14.28
N ASN A 91 -1.70 -13.74 14.17
CA ASN A 91 -0.83 -13.15 15.19
C ASN A 91 -1.55 -13.02 16.54
N LYS A 92 -2.82 -12.60 16.53
CA LYS A 92 -3.63 -12.50 17.75
C LYS A 92 -3.81 -13.87 18.41
N SER A 93 -4.22 -14.88 17.65
CA SER A 93 -4.38 -16.24 18.18
C SER A 93 -3.06 -16.84 18.65
N HIS A 94 -1.94 -16.53 17.99
CA HIS A 94 -0.62 -16.95 18.45
C HIS A 94 -0.27 -16.35 19.81
N GLU A 95 -0.50 -15.05 20.00
CA GLU A 95 -0.28 -14.37 21.29
C GLU A 95 -1.18 -14.95 22.39
N GLU A 96 -2.46 -15.18 22.09
CA GLU A 96 -3.42 -15.80 23.01
C GLU A 96 -2.98 -17.22 23.42
N ASN A 97 -2.53 -18.03 22.47
CA ASN A 97 -2.01 -19.37 22.73
C ASN A 97 -0.77 -19.35 23.63
N CYS A 98 0.18 -18.43 23.40
CA CYS A 98 1.36 -18.28 24.25
C CYS A 98 0.99 -17.98 25.71
N LYS A 99 0.04 -17.06 25.93
CA LYS A 99 -0.47 -16.71 27.27
C LYS A 99 -1.18 -17.90 27.93
N GLN A 100 -1.97 -18.65 27.17
CA GLN A 100 -2.69 -19.81 27.68
C GLN A 100 -1.72 -20.89 28.19
N VAL A 101 -0.67 -21.19 27.41
CA VAL A 101 0.37 -22.17 27.80
C VAL A 101 1.08 -21.75 29.09
N GLU A 102 1.44 -20.47 29.24
CA GLU A 102 2.09 -19.96 30.44
C GLU A 102 1.20 -20.11 31.69
N LEU A 103 -0.10 -19.77 31.56
CA LEU A 103 -1.06 -19.92 32.65
C LEU A 103 -1.28 -21.39 33.05
N GLU A 104 -1.31 -22.31 32.09
CA GLU A 104 -1.45 -23.74 32.34
C GLU A 104 -0.21 -24.31 33.05
N MET A 105 1.00 -23.94 32.64
CA MET A 105 2.24 -24.32 33.32
C MET A 105 2.29 -23.82 34.77
N LYS A 106 1.85 -22.58 35.01
CA LYS A 106 1.81 -22.02 36.37
C LYS A 106 0.82 -22.76 37.26
N LYS A 107 -0.40 -23.01 36.77
CA LYS A 107 -1.43 -23.78 37.49
C LYS A 107 -0.97 -25.21 37.81
N ALA A 108 -0.29 -25.89 36.88
CA ALA A 108 0.26 -27.22 37.13
C ALA A 108 1.29 -27.20 38.28
N SER A 109 2.18 -26.21 38.29
CA SER A 109 3.19 -26.07 39.35
C SER A 109 2.61 -25.77 40.74
N GLU A 110 1.50 -25.00 40.81
CA GLU A 110 0.81 -24.67 42.05
C GLU A 110 -0.01 -25.86 42.59
N ASN A 111 -0.60 -26.65 41.70
CA ASN A 111 -1.35 -27.84 42.06
C ASN A 111 -0.42 -28.95 42.60
N ASP A 112 0.77 -29.10 42.01
CA ASP A 112 1.77 -30.06 42.48
C ASP A 112 2.36 -29.67 43.84
N LYS A 113 2.65 -28.38 44.07
CA LYS A 113 3.07 -27.88 45.39
C LYS A 113 1.99 -28.10 46.46
N SER A 114 0.73 -27.85 46.14
CA SER A 114 -0.39 -28.07 47.07
C SER A 114 -0.57 -29.54 47.43
N LYS A 115 -0.41 -30.46 46.47
CA LYS A 115 -0.46 -31.91 46.73
C LYS A 115 0.71 -32.39 47.60
N MET A 116 1.93 -31.93 47.33
CA MET A 116 3.11 -32.30 48.12
C MET A 116 3.00 -31.85 49.58
N VAL A 117 2.49 -30.63 49.79
CA VAL A 117 2.23 -30.09 51.14
C VAL A 117 1.11 -30.84 51.86
N ALA A 118 0.06 -31.26 51.14
CA ALA A 118 -1.00 -32.09 51.71
C ALA A 118 -0.51 -33.49 52.11
N SER A 119 0.30 -34.14 51.27
CA SER A 119 0.89 -35.44 51.56
C SER A 119 1.86 -35.39 52.76
N ASN A 120 2.66 -34.33 52.88
CA ASN A 120 3.54 -34.16 54.05
C ASN A 120 2.75 -33.97 55.35
N LYS A 121 1.71 -33.11 55.35
CA LYS A 121 0.87 -32.91 56.53
C LYS A 121 0.14 -34.17 56.97
N GLN A 122 -0.25 -35.01 56.01
CA GLN A 122 -0.94 -36.26 56.28
C GLN A 122 0.01 -37.35 56.80
N ALA A 123 1.26 -37.38 56.32
CA ALA A 123 2.32 -38.23 56.88
C ALA A 123 2.70 -37.83 58.31
N ASP A 124 2.82 -36.53 58.60
CA ASP A 124 3.11 -36.01 59.94
C ASP A 124 1.98 -36.34 60.93
N HIS A 125 0.72 -36.20 60.51
CA HIS A 125 -0.44 -36.54 61.33
C HIS A 125 -0.55 -38.05 61.61
N LEU A 126 -0.18 -38.91 60.66
CA LEU A 126 -0.15 -40.37 60.87
C LEU A 126 0.98 -40.80 61.82
N LEU A 127 2.13 -40.14 61.76
CA LEU A 127 3.24 -40.34 62.69
C LEU A 127 2.88 -39.93 64.13
N GLN A 128 2.11 -38.85 64.30
CA GLN A 128 1.67 -38.36 65.61
C GLN A 128 0.56 -39.20 66.26
N ALA A 129 -0.23 -39.95 65.47
CA ALA A 129 -1.29 -40.82 65.99
C ALA A 129 -0.81 -42.24 66.36
N ALA A 130 0.45 -42.58 66.07
CA ALA A 130 1.03 -43.91 66.30
C ALA A 130 1.88 -44.02 67.58
N ILE A 131 1.90 -42.98 68.42
CA ILE A 131 2.55 -42.93 69.75
C ILE A 131 1.44 -42.86 70.81
#